data_AF-A0AAV5Y0E4-F1
#
_entry.id   AF-A0AAV5Y0E4-F1
#
_cell.length_a   1.000
_cell.length_b   1.000
_cell.length_c   1.000
_cell.angle_alpha   90.00
_cell.angle_beta   90.00
_cell.angle_gamma   90.00
#
_symmetry.space_group_name_H-M   'P 1'
#
loop_
_entity.id
_entity.type
_entity.pdbx_description
1 polymer ?
#
loop_
_entity_poly.entity_id
_entity_poly.type
_entity_poly.pdbx_seq_one_letter_code
_entity_poly.pdbx_strand_id
1 'polypeptide(L)'
;MPLPTPNQDEQESDFIDRCMADGTTNEDFPDNSQRRAICQKQWDGESATAHGQYPHIAQYVREHPWAILPATLDTIVEVLRLRAGGARLSDEEIRARIGAASPPALRALGGVQVLPLFGVISHRMNLMTDISGGTSTEQFAAAFQRAVNDPQVGAIVLDVDSPGGSVFGIQELADVIYGARGSKPIVAMVNATAASAAYWLASQADELVVTPSGQVGAIGVLAIHEDLSKMAEKAGAKVTYISAGRYKSEGQAFVALDETARAAMQQRVDDYYAAFLGAVARGRGVTVSDVKGGFGEGRMISAAAAQTLGMVDRVATFEATLERLNRQLATGGGPRTEAGRTAMPEDKPSTENAPSAPQVSVPDGQIVVSMAEIAELRQKAARADRLEPLQQDLQRAQAEKAELAEAAHQERISYKLRSLKIPAFRPFARVFYQLALSANGGTYVLTDPKRPISAEQAVDAWLTEMNRQAETLFKTYSIQQKPADAQEPDEPGPKVEYRVRKYLAEKKLDPIKDYQAAMRVVLDEDPELKEAYVRS
;
A
#
# COMPACT_ATOMS: atom_id res chain seq x y z
N MET A 1 16.62 14.12 -37.05
CA MET A 1 17.88 13.34 -37.13
C MET A 1 17.81 12.31 -36.03
N PRO A 2 18.11 11.03 -36.28
CA PRO A 2 17.88 10.00 -35.27
C PRO A 2 19.01 10.06 -34.23
N LEU A 3 18.89 11.00 -33.28
CA LEU A 3 19.63 10.90 -32.04
C LEU A 3 19.24 9.58 -31.35
N PRO A 4 20.17 8.94 -30.63
CA PRO A 4 19.84 7.77 -29.82
C PRO A 4 18.67 8.11 -28.88
N THR A 5 17.67 7.24 -28.85
CA THR A 5 16.56 7.32 -27.89
C THR A 5 16.95 6.63 -26.59
N PRO A 6 16.49 7.11 -25.42
CA PRO A 6 16.71 6.39 -24.17
C PRO A 6 15.99 5.04 -24.17
N ASN A 7 16.53 4.08 -23.41
CA ASN A 7 15.84 2.80 -23.19
C ASN A 7 14.95 2.89 -21.94
N GLN A 8 13.94 2.00 -21.86
CA GLN A 8 12.90 2.01 -20.83
C GLN A 8 13.41 1.99 -19.37
N ASP A 9 14.57 1.36 -19.12
CA ASP A 9 15.18 1.21 -17.78
C ASP A 9 16.63 1.73 -17.73
N GLU A 10 17.04 2.54 -18.71
CA GLU A 10 18.37 3.14 -18.72
C GLU A 10 18.44 4.23 -17.65
N GLN A 11 19.58 4.39 -16.97
CA GLN A 11 19.81 5.53 -16.10
C GLN A 11 20.22 6.75 -16.91
N GLU A 12 19.96 7.95 -16.36
CA GLU A 12 20.28 9.21 -17.03
C GLU A 12 21.77 9.30 -17.38
N SER A 13 22.66 8.92 -16.46
CA SER A 13 24.10 8.88 -16.71
C SER A 13 24.45 8.01 -17.91
N ASP A 14 23.85 6.82 -17.98
CA ASP A 14 24.19 5.79 -18.96
C ASP A 14 23.69 6.19 -20.36
N PHE A 15 22.49 6.79 -20.42
CA PHE A 15 21.96 7.38 -21.63
C PHE A 15 22.80 8.55 -22.10
N ILE A 16 23.16 9.47 -21.19
CA ILE A 16 23.98 10.64 -21.54
C ILE A 16 25.33 10.17 -22.07
N ASP A 17 25.98 9.19 -21.43
CA ASP A 17 27.25 8.66 -21.89
C ASP A 17 27.14 7.98 -23.27
N ARG A 18 26.08 7.19 -23.51
CA ARG A 18 25.81 6.56 -24.81
C ARG A 18 25.50 7.59 -25.89
N CYS A 19 24.71 8.61 -25.58
CA CYS A 19 24.35 9.68 -26.50
C CYS A 19 25.55 10.56 -26.87
N MET A 20 26.43 10.83 -25.90
CA MET A 20 27.69 11.54 -26.09
C MET A 20 28.73 10.72 -26.85
N ALA A 21 28.67 9.39 -26.77
CA ALA A 21 29.56 8.48 -27.49
C ALA A 21 29.11 8.19 -28.94
N ASP A 22 27.88 8.55 -29.30
CA ASP A 22 27.34 8.28 -30.63
C ASP A 22 28.02 9.14 -31.71
N GLY A 23 28.45 8.47 -32.78
CA GLY A 23 29.22 9.08 -33.87
C GLY A 23 28.46 10.18 -34.61
N THR A 24 27.13 10.08 -34.70
CA THR A 24 26.31 11.08 -35.39
C THR A 24 26.17 12.36 -34.57
N THR A 25 26.03 12.24 -33.25
CA THR A 25 26.02 13.40 -32.33
C THR A 25 27.35 14.15 -32.34
N ASN A 26 28.45 13.43 -32.58
CA ASN A 26 29.81 13.97 -32.60
C ASN A 26 30.14 14.74 -33.88
N GLU A 27 29.57 14.35 -35.01
CA GLU A 27 29.74 15.04 -36.29
C GLU A 27 28.95 16.35 -36.35
N ASP A 28 27.70 16.33 -35.85
CA ASP A 28 26.80 17.49 -35.95
C ASP A 28 27.02 18.52 -34.83
N PHE A 29 27.54 18.10 -33.67
CA PHE A 29 27.77 18.96 -32.50
C PHE A 29 29.20 18.77 -31.95
N PRO A 30 30.21 19.45 -32.50
CA PRO A 30 31.59 19.25 -32.08
C PRO A 30 31.87 19.72 -30.63
N ASP A 31 31.06 20.63 -30.09
CA ASP A 31 31.19 21.11 -28.72
C ASP A 31 30.56 20.14 -27.69
N ASN A 32 31.34 19.77 -26.68
CA ASN A 32 30.91 18.82 -25.64
C ASN A 32 29.76 19.36 -24.78
N SER A 33 29.70 20.67 -24.51
CA SER A 33 28.63 21.27 -23.72
C SER A 33 27.32 21.31 -24.50
N GLN A 34 27.38 21.58 -25.81
CA GLN A 34 26.23 21.51 -26.72
C GLN A 34 25.71 20.07 -26.87
N ARG A 35 26.60 19.09 -27.07
CA ARG A 35 26.21 17.66 -27.10
C ARG A 35 25.51 17.26 -25.82
N ARG A 36 26.08 17.62 -24.66
CA ARG A 36 25.48 17.28 -23.36
C ARG A 36 24.11 17.91 -23.21
N ALA A 37 23.94 19.17 -23.62
CA ALA A 37 22.64 19.85 -23.57
C ALA A 37 21.60 19.23 -24.51
N ILE A 38 22.00 18.72 -25.69
CA ILE A 38 21.11 18.07 -26.64
C ILE A 38 20.75 16.66 -26.19
N CYS A 39 21.71 15.90 -25.67
CA CYS A 39 21.44 14.61 -25.04
C CYS A 39 20.52 14.77 -23.81
N GLN A 40 20.77 15.78 -22.97
CA GLN A 40 19.88 16.12 -21.86
C GLN A 40 18.46 16.44 -22.36
N LYS A 41 18.36 17.27 -23.40
CA LYS A 41 17.07 17.63 -24.00
C LYS A 41 16.36 16.43 -24.64
N GLN A 42 17.09 15.46 -25.18
CA GLN A 42 16.53 14.23 -25.75
C GLN A 42 15.99 13.31 -24.64
N TRP A 43 16.71 13.20 -23.53
CA TRP A 43 16.26 12.53 -22.30
C TRP A 43 15.00 13.18 -21.71
N ASP A 44 14.99 14.50 -21.64
CA ASP A 44 13.87 15.30 -21.16
C ASP A 44 12.69 15.29 -22.17
N GLY A 45 12.97 15.15 -23.47
CA GLY A 45 11.95 15.06 -24.52
C GLY A 45 11.17 13.75 -24.49
N GLU A 46 11.82 12.64 -24.14
CA GLU A 46 11.13 11.38 -23.91
C GLU A 46 10.36 11.40 -22.57
N SER A 47 10.88 12.04 -21.52
CA SER A 47 10.12 12.26 -20.29
C SER A 47 8.86 13.08 -20.58
N ALA A 48 8.93 14.07 -21.48
CA ALA A 48 7.76 14.80 -21.98
C ALA A 48 6.80 13.94 -22.85
N THR A 49 7.27 12.93 -23.60
CA THR A 49 6.36 11.97 -24.25
C THR A 49 5.69 11.01 -23.25
N ALA A 50 6.36 10.68 -22.15
CA ALA A 50 5.76 10.01 -21.01
C ALA A 50 4.71 10.90 -20.31
N HIS A 51 4.85 12.23 -20.33
CA HIS A 51 3.81 13.16 -19.86
C HIS A 51 2.49 13.02 -20.64
N GLY A 52 2.48 12.39 -21.83
CA GLY A 52 1.25 12.15 -22.60
C GLY A 52 0.42 10.94 -22.15
N GLN A 53 1.03 9.93 -21.53
CA GLN A 53 0.35 8.67 -21.19
C GLN A 53 -0.29 8.70 -19.79
N TYR A 54 0.40 9.28 -18.80
CA TYR A 54 -0.06 9.26 -17.41
C TYR A 54 -1.27 10.13 -17.09
N PRO A 55 -1.52 11.29 -17.74
CA PRO A 55 -2.74 12.05 -17.50
C PRO A 55 -4.01 11.26 -17.84
N HIS A 56 -3.99 10.46 -18.91
CA HIS A 56 -5.10 9.60 -19.30
C HIS A 56 -5.29 8.44 -18.32
N ILE A 57 -4.21 7.84 -17.82
CA ILE A 57 -4.28 6.77 -16.80
C ILE A 57 -4.76 7.33 -15.46
N ALA A 58 -4.30 8.51 -15.06
CA ALA A 58 -4.76 9.20 -13.85
C ALA A 58 -6.25 9.57 -13.95
N GLN A 59 -6.69 10.01 -15.13
CA GLN A 59 -8.11 10.25 -15.40
C GLN A 59 -8.92 8.96 -15.30
N TYR A 60 -8.45 7.87 -15.91
CA TYR A 60 -9.05 6.54 -15.74
C TYR A 60 -9.15 6.19 -14.25
N VAL A 61 -8.08 6.27 -13.47
CA VAL A 61 -8.16 5.89 -12.05
C VAL A 61 -9.18 6.72 -11.26
N ARG A 62 -9.33 8.01 -11.54
CA ARG A 62 -10.33 8.84 -10.86
C ARG A 62 -11.77 8.50 -11.26
N GLU A 63 -12.03 8.34 -12.55
CA GLU A 63 -13.40 8.22 -13.07
C GLU A 63 -14.06 6.85 -12.82
N HIS A 64 -13.28 5.86 -12.37
CA HIS A 64 -13.78 4.51 -12.17
C HIS A 64 -14.15 4.23 -10.70
N PRO A 65 -15.18 3.41 -10.45
CA PRO A 65 -15.49 2.93 -9.11
C PRO A 65 -14.49 1.85 -8.68
N TRP A 66 -14.15 1.87 -7.39
CA TRP A 66 -13.16 1.01 -6.77
C TRP A 66 -13.72 0.30 -5.55
N ALA A 67 -13.45 -1.00 -5.46
CA ALA A 67 -13.61 -1.81 -4.26
C ALA A 67 -12.20 -2.12 -3.74
N ILE A 68 -11.55 -1.12 -3.15
CA ILE A 68 -10.18 -1.15 -2.65
C ILE A 68 -10.07 -0.38 -1.33
N LEU A 69 -9.03 -0.66 -0.53
CA LEU A 69 -8.65 0.19 0.60
C LEU A 69 -8.37 1.63 0.15
N PRO A 70 -8.95 2.65 0.81
CA PRO A 70 -8.73 4.05 0.45
C PRO A 70 -7.25 4.45 0.42
N ALA A 71 -6.47 4.04 1.43
CA ALA A 71 -5.05 4.34 1.51
C ALA A 71 -4.26 3.81 0.29
N THR A 72 -4.59 2.61 -0.18
CA THR A 72 -3.95 2.05 -1.38
C THR A 72 -4.32 2.83 -2.63
N LEU A 73 -5.58 3.25 -2.78
CA LEU A 73 -5.99 4.06 -3.92
C LEU A 73 -5.31 5.44 -3.92
N ASP A 74 -5.18 6.06 -2.75
CA ASP A 74 -4.47 7.33 -2.59
C ASP A 74 -3.01 7.20 -3.04
N THR A 75 -2.33 6.11 -2.65
CA THR A 75 -0.97 5.84 -3.12
C THR A 75 -0.88 5.62 -4.63
N ILE A 76 -1.84 4.91 -5.23
CA ILE A 76 -1.91 4.74 -6.69
C ILE A 76 -2.06 6.11 -7.38
N VAL A 77 -2.96 6.96 -6.89
CA VAL A 77 -3.19 8.31 -7.42
C VAL A 77 -1.93 9.18 -7.29
N GLU A 78 -1.23 9.08 -6.16
CA GLU A 78 0.04 9.80 -5.93
C GLU A 78 1.14 9.35 -6.88
N VAL A 79 1.35 8.04 -7.06
CA VAL A 79 2.33 7.49 -8.00
C VAL A 79 2.05 7.97 -9.42
N LEU A 80 0.78 7.96 -9.84
CA LEU A 80 0.37 8.45 -11.16
C LEU A 80 0.60 9.96 -11.29
N ARG A 81 0.38 10.74 -10.24
CA ARG A 81 0.66 12.18 -10.22
C ARG A 81 2.15 12.47 -10.34
N LEU A 82 2.99 11.72 -9.63
CA LEU A 82 4.45 11.85 -9.72
C LEU A 82 4.94 11.53 -11.13
N ARG A 83 4.49 10.42 -11.73
CA ARG A 83 4.82 10.05 -13.12
C ARG A 83 4.30 11.06 -14.15
N ALA A 84 3.08 11.58 -13.97
CA ALA A 84 2.55 12.66 -14.81
C ALA A 84 3.34 13.97 -14.67
N GLY A 85 3.97 14.21 -13.52
CA GLY A 85 4.89 15.32 -13.28
C GLY A 85 6.32 15.08 -13.76
N GLY A 86 6.58 13.97 -14.47
CA GLY A 86 7.89 13.65 -15.04
C GLY A 86 8.82 12.82 -14.16
N ALA A 87 8.38 12.39 -12.97
CA ALA A 87 9.19 11.51 -12.13
C ALA A 87 9.36 10.14 -12.79
N ARG A 88 10.62 9.71 -12.94
CA ARG A 88 10.98 8.33 -13.33
C ARG A 88 11.09 7.50 -12.05
N LEU A 89 10.00 6.80 -11.71
CA LEU A 89 9.97 5.86 -10.59
C LEU A 89 10.27 4.47 -11.14
N SER A 90 11.27 3.78 -10.59
CA SER A 90 11.54 2.38 -10.91
C SER A 90 10.39 1.47 -10.46
N ASP A 91 10.33 0.26 -11.01
CA ASP A 91 9.32 -0.73 -10.61
C ASP A 91 9.48 -1.16 -9.15
N GLU A 92 10.71 -1.18 -8.63
CA GLU A 92 10.99 -1.44 -7.21
C GLU A 92 10.47 -0.30 -6.33
N GLU A 93 10.71 0.94 -6.73
CA GLU A 93 10.22 2.14 -6.06
C GLU A 93 8.69 2.26 -6.05
N ILE A 94 8.02 1.77 -7.10
CA ILE A 94 6.56 1.70 -7.15
C ILE A 94 6.05 0.61 -6.22
N ARG A 95 6.65 -0.58 -6.27
CA ARG A 95 6.26 -1.70 -5.41
C ARG A 95 6.41 -1.35 -3.94
N ALA A 96 7.51 -0.71 -3.57
CA ALA A 96 7.76 -0.23 -2.22
C ALA A 96 6.67 0.75 -1.74
N ARG A 97 6.22 1.67 -2.62
CA ARG A 97 5.17 2.65 -2.28
C ARG A 97 3.78 2.02 -2.19
N ILE A 98 3.42 1.16 -3.14
CA ILE A 98 2.09 0.52 -3.19
C ILE A 98 1.99 -0.64 -2.17
N GLY A 99 3.12 -1.03 -1.56
CA GLY A 99 3.18 -2.18 -0.64
C GLY A 99 3.01 -3.51 -1.39
N ALA A 100 3.31 -3.54 -2.68
CA ALA A 100 3.14 -4.70 -3.52
C ALA A 100 4.28 -5.70 -3.29
N ALA A 101 3.97 -6.83 -2.66
CA ALA A 101 4.86 -7.98 -2.63
C ALA A 101 4.87 -8.68 -4.00
N SER A 102 6.00 -9.28 -4.37
CA SER A 102 6.03 -10.22 -5.50
C SER A 102 5.07 -11.38 -5.22
N PRO A 103 4.10 -11.66 -6.10
CA PRO A 103 3.16 -12.74 -5.86
C PRO A 103 3.93 -14.08 -5.78
N PRO A 104 3.65 -14.93 -4.78
CA PRO A 104 4.25 -16.25 -4.73
C PRO A 104 3.83 -17.05 -5.97
N ALA A 105 4.77 -17.80 -6.55
CA ALA A 105 4.47 -18.66 -7.70
C ALA A 105 3.34 -19.66 -7.37
N LEU A 106 2.57 -20.03 -8.39
CA LEU A 106 1.61 -21.14 -8.32
C LEU A 106 2.31 -22.40 -7.77
N ARG A 107 1.73 -23.02 -6.74
CA ARG A 107 2.32 -24.20 -6.08
C ARG A 107 1.28 -25.32 -6.00
N ALA A 108 1.69 -26.52 -6.34
CA ALA A 108 0.96 -27.74 -6.03
C ALA A 108 1.62 -28.39 -4.80
N LEU A 109 0.86 -28.59 -3.72
CA LEU A 109 1.34 -29.18 -2.47
C LEU A 109 0.43 -30.35 -2.09
N GLY A 110 0.87 -31.59 -2.31
CA GLY A 110 0.11 -32.77 -1.88
C GLY A 110 -1.26 -32.95 -2.55
N GLY A 111 -1.43 -32.51 -3.80
CA GLY A 111 -2.71 -32.52 -4.51
C GLY A 111 -3.59 -31.29 -4.24
N VAL A 112 -3.10 -30.33 -3.44
CA VAL A 112 -3.72 -29.02 -3.27
C VAL A 112 -3.10 -28.02 -4.24
N GLN A 113 -3.91 -27.37 -5.07
CA GLN A 113 -3.47 -26.28 -5.93
C GLN A 113 -3.63 -24.94 -5.21
N VAL A 114 -2.53 -24.23 -4.99
CA VAL A 114 -2.52 -22.89 -4.39
C VAL A 114 -2.50 -21.85 -5.50
N LEU A 115 -3.46 -20.93 -5.47
CA LEU A 115 -3.66 -19.85 -6.43
C LEU A 115 -3.47 -18.49 -5.73
N PRO A 116 -2.45 -17.70 -6.10
CA PRO A 116 -2.19 -16.41 -5.47
C PRO A 116 -3.23 -15.36 -5.92
N LEU A 117 -3.87 -14.72 -4.95
CA LEU A 117 -4.70 -13.53 -5.09
C LEU A 117 -4.06 -12.37 -4.31
N PHE A 118 -3.06 -11.74 -4.93
CA PHE A 118 -2.18 -10.76 -4.28
C PHE A 118 -2.28 -9.37 -4.91
N GLY A 119 -2.01 -8.35 -4.10
CA GLY A 119 -1.90 -6.97 -4.56
C GLY A 119 -3.20 -6.43 -5.14
N VAL A 120 -3.09 -5.38 -5.96
CA VAL A 120 -4.26 -4.73 -6.58
C VAL A 120 -4.91 -5.67 -7.60
N ILE A 121 -6.22 -5.88 -7.49
CA ILE A 121 -6.99 -6.72 -8.42
C ILE A 121 -7.58 -5.85 -9.54
N SER A 122 -7.43 -6.26 -10.80
CA SER A 122 -8.00 -5.52 -11.93
C SER A 122 -8.33 -6.41 -13.12
N HIS A 123 -9.23 -5.93 -13.98
CA HIS A 123 -9.56 -6.56 -15.25
C HIS A 123 -8.52 -6.22 -16.32
N ARG A 124 -8.02 -7.22 -17.06
CA ARG A 124 -7.08 -7.07 -18.20
C ARG A 124 -5.80 -6.29 -17.89
N MET A 125 -5.22 -6.56 -16.73
CA MET A 125 -4.01 -5.87 -16.30
C MET A 125 -2.79 -6.71 -16.71
N ASN A 126 -2.18 -6.41 -17.85
CA ASN A 126 -0.98 -7.14 -18.29
C ASN A 126 0.27 -6.37 -17.81
N LEU A 127 0.46 -5.13 -18.28
CA LEU A 127 1.66 -4.34 -17.99
C LEU A 127 1.76 -3.84 -16.53
N MET A 128 0.66 -3.38 -15.92
CA MET A 128 0.68 -2.91 -14.53
C MET A 128 0.68 -4.05 -13.51
N THR A 129 0.19 -5.25 -13.87
CA THR A 129 0.27 -6.44 -13.00
C THR A 129 1.70 -6.92 -12.83
N ASP A 130 2.47 -6.93 -13.93
CA ASP A 130 3.89 -7.31 -13.91
C ASP A 130 4.73 -6.32 -13.07
N ILE A 131 4.36 -5.04 -13.09
CA ILE A 131 5.04 -3.96 -12.36
C ILE A 131 4.58 -3.87 -10.89
N SER A 132 3.28 -4.05 -10.62
CA SER A 132 2.67 -3.83 -9.29
C SER A 132 2.46 -5.12 -8.48
N GLY A 133 2.90 -6.28 -8.96
CA GLY A 133 2.65 -7.58 -8.29
C GLY A 133 1.16 -7.90 -8.06
N GLY A 134 0.26 -7.30 -8.85
CA GLY A 134 -1.19 -7.39 -8.67
C GLY A 134 -1.80 -8.66 -9.27
N THR A 135 -3.14 -8.76 -9.26
CA THR A 135 -3.86 -9.91 -9.83
C THR A 135 -4.77 -9.47 -10.97
N SER A 136 -4.60 -10.07 -12.15
CA SER A 136 -5.57 -9.95 -13.25
C SER A 136 -6.74 -10.92 -13.07
N THR A 137 -7.98 -10.43 -13.09
CA THR A 137 -9.17 -11.28 -12.92
C THR A 137 -9.31 -12.35 -13.99
N GLU A 138 -8.92 -12.04 -15.24
CA GLU A 138 -8.98 -13.00 -16.36
C GLU A 138 -7.94 -14.11 -16.22
N GLN A 139 -6.70 -13.74 -15.88
CA GLN A 139 -5.62 -14.71 -15.69
C GLN A 139 -5.91 -15.61 -14.48
N PHE A 140 -6.44 -15.02 -13.40
CA PHE A 140 -6.86 -15.77 -12.22
C PHE A 140 -8.04 -16.71 -12.55
N ALA A 141 -9.06 -16.25 -13.28
CA ALA A 141 -10.18 -17.09 -13.71
C ALA A 141 -9.69 -18.29 -14.54
N ALA A 142 -8.78 -18.07 -15.49
CA ALA A 142 -8.21 -19.12 -16.31
C ALA A 142 -7.38 -20.13 -15.48
N ALA A 143 -6.57 -19.64 -14.53
CA ALA A 143 -5.82 -20.50 -13.61
C ALA A 143 -6.75 -21.31 -12.70
N PHE A 144 -7.79 -20.67 -12.16
CA PHE A 144 -8.81 -21.30 -11.33
C PHE A 144 -9.57 -22.38 -12.08
N GLN A 145 -10.07 -22.11 -13.28
CA GLN A 145 -10.78 -23.11 -14.09
C GLN A 145 -9.88 -24.29 -14.46
N ARG A 146 -8.58 -24.06 -14.75
CA ARG A 146 -7.63 -25.16 -14.93
C ARG A 146 -7.52 -26.03 -13.68
N ALA A 147 -7.39 -25.42 -12.50
CA ALA A 147 -7.33 -26.16 -11.23
C ALA A 147 -8.62 -26.94 -10.93
N VAL A 148 -9.79 -26.36 -11.24
CA VAL A 148 -11.09 -27.04 -11.10
C VAL A 148 -11.17 -28.26 -12.01
N ASN A 149 -10.71 -28.15 -13.26
CA ASN A 149 -10.82 -29.22 -14.26
C ASN A 149 -9.70 -30.27 -14.20
N ASP A 150 -8.62 -30.03 -13.47
CA ASP A 150 -7.48 -30.95 -13.40
C ASP A 150 -7.77 -32.14 -12.44
N PRO A 151 -7.85 -33.39 -12.92
CA PRO A 151 -8.13 -34.55 -12.06
C PRO A 151 -7.04 -34.84 -11.01
N GLN A 152 -5.83 -34.29 -11.15
CA GLN A 152 -4.76 -34.42 -10.16
C GLN A 152 -4.91 -33.45 -8.98
N VAL A 153 -5.74 -32.41 -9.12
CA VAL A 153 -6.02 -31.44 -8.07
C VAL A 153 -7.19 -31.94 -7.23
N GLY A 154 -6.93 -32.27 -5.96
CA GLY A 154 -7.94 -32.68 -5.00
C GLY A 154 -8.62 -31.53 -4.27
N ALA A 155 -7.93 -30.40 -4.09
CA ALA A 155 -8.48 -29.19 -3.45
C ALA A 155 -7.81 -27.92 -4.01
N ILE A 156 -8.47 -26.78 -3.87
CA ILE A 156 -7.97 -25.48 -4.32
C ILE A 156 -7.88 -24.54 -3.12
N VAL A 157 -6.74 -23.87 -2.97
CA VAL A 157 -6.54 -22.80 -2.00
C VAL A 157 -6.37 -21.49 -2.76
N LEU A 158 -7.24 -20.52 -2.49
CA LEU A 158 -7.04 -19.13 -2.90
C LEU A 158 -6.19 -18.49 -1.79
N ASP A 159 -4.92 -18.23 -2.06
CA ASP A 159 -4.01 -17.59 -1.12
C ASP A 159 -4.15 -16.07 -1.26
N VAL A 160 -4.77 -15.43 -0.26
CA VAL A 160 -5.24 -14.05 -0.36
C VAL A 160 -4.38 -13.12 0.49
N ASP A 161 -3.78 -12.13 -0.18
CA ASP A 161 -3.21 -10.94 0.45
C ASP A 161 -3.37 -9.73 -0.47
N SER A 162 -4.53 -9.08 -0.38
CA SER A 162 -4.93 -8.03 -1.30
C SER A 162 -5.72 -6.91 -0.63
N PRO A 163 -5.38 -5.64 -0.95
CA PRO A 163 -6.16 -4.47 -0.55
C PRO A 163 -7.47 -4.31 -1.34
N GLY A 164 -7.76 -5.21 -2.30
CA GLY A 164 -8.86 -5.11 -3.24
C GLY A 164 -8.41 -4.53 -4.58
N GLY A 165 -9.30 -3.83 -5.28
CA GLY A 165 -8.99 -3.26 -6.58
C GLY A 165 -10.19 -2.71 -7.33
N SER A 166 -10.12 -2.82 -8.66
CA SER A 166 -11.19 -2.35 -9.55
C SER A 166 -12.43 -3.22 -9.40
N VAL A 167 -13.62 -2.64 -9.56
CA VAL A 167 -14.88 -3.42 -9.52
C VAL A 167 -15.11 -4.27 -10.77
N PHE A 168 -14.45 -3.96 -11.90
CA PHE A 168 -14.66 -4.68 -13.16
C PHE A 168 -14.08 -6.10 -13.10
N GLY A 169 -14.85 -7.08 -13.61
CA GLY A 169 -14.45 -8.47 -13.63
C GLY A 169 -14.54 -9.18 -12.28
N ILE A 170 -14.82 -8.46 -11.19
CA ILE A 170 -14.93 -9.05 -9.85
C ILE A 170 -16.21 -9.87 -9.72
N GLN A 171 -17.34 -9.37 -10.20
CA GLN A 171 -18.61 -10.10 -10.13
C GLN A 171 -18.55 -11.38 -10.95
N GLU A 172 -18.02 -11.31 -12.17
CA GLU A 172 -17.87 -12.48 -13.06
C GLU A 172 -16.94 -13.52 -12.44
N LEU A 173 -15.79 -13.10 -11.89
CA LEU A 173 -14.88 -14.01 -11.21
C LEU A 173 -15.49 -14.59 -9.92
N ALA A 174 -16.23 -13.79 -9.15
CA ALA A 174 -16.96 -14.26 -7.98
C ALA A 174 -17.98 -15.34 -8.34
N ASP A 175 -18.71 -15.17 -9.44
CA ASP A 175 -19.67 -16.16 -9.94
C ASP A 175 -18.98 -17.45 -10.41
N VAL A 176 -17.80 -17.34 -11.06
CA VAL A 176 -16.97 -18.51 -11.43
C VAL A 176 -16.51 -19.29 -10.20
N ILE A 177 -16.01 -18.60 -9.16
CA ILE A 177 -15.56 -19.26 -7.91
C ILE A 177 -16.75 -19.91 -7.21
N TYR A 178 -17.85 -19.17 -7.04
CA TYR A 178 -19.05 -19.67 -6.37
C TYR A 178 -19.66 -20.88 -7.10
N GLY A 179 -19.74 -20.82 -8.44
CA GLY A 179 -20.30 -21.88 -9.27
C GLY A 179 -19.48 -23.18 -9.27
N ALA A 180 -18.19 -23.12 -8.91
CA ALA A 180 -17.32 -24.30 -8.81
C ALA A 180 -17.42 -25.02 -7.44
N ARG A 181 -18.06 -24.40 -6.44
CA ARG A 181 -18.26 -25.01 -5.12
C ARG A 181 -18.88 -26.39 -5.22
N GLY A 182 -18.46 -27.28 -4.33
CA GLY A 182 -18.90 -28.68 -4.30
C GLY A 182 -18.27 -29.59 -5.35
N SER A 183 -17.59 -29.05 -6.37
CA SER A 183 -16.81 -29.88 -7.31
C SER A 183 -15.53 -30.40 -6.66
N LYS A 184 -14.84 -29.52 -5.92
CA LYS A 184 -13.66 -29.78 -5.09
C LYS A 184 -13.70 -28.81 -3.91
N PRO A 185 -13.10 -29.13 -2.76
CA PRO A 185 -12.96 -28.17 -1.67
C PRO A 185 -12.19 -26.92 -2.15
N ILE A 186 -12.84 -25.76 -2.07
CA ILE A 186 -12.23 -24.45 -2.35
C ILE A 186 -12.09 -23.70 -1.04
N VAL A 187 -10.87 -23.39 -0.63
CA VAL A 187 -10.59 -22.64 0.59
C VAL A 187 -9.96 -21.30 0.26
N ALA A 188 -10.57 -20.21 0.68
CA ALA A 188 -9.91 -18.91 0.70
C ALA A 188 -9.09 -18.80 1.99
N MET A 189 -7.77 -18.68 1.86
CA MET A 189 -6.83 -18.56 2.96
C MET A 189 -6.26 -17.15 2.98
N VAL A 190 -6.74 -16.32 3.90
CA VAL A 190 -6.32 -14.93 4.07
C VAL A 190 -5.05 -14.91 4.91
N ASN A 191 -3.93 -14.60 4.26
CA ASN A 191 -2.61 -14.58 4.90
C ASN A 191 -2.41 -13.31 5.72
N ALA A 192 -2.59 -12.13 5.13
CA ALA A 192 -2.58 -10.87 5.87
C ALA A 192 -3.87 -10.09 5.65
N THR A 193 -4.25 -9.82 4.40
CA THR A 193 -5.39 -8.95 4.10
C THR A 193 -6.31 -9.54 3.06
N ALA A 194 -7.62 -9.54 3.31
CA ALA A 194 -8.63 -9.67 2.26
C ALA A 194 -9.60 -8.48 2.37
N ALA A 195 -9.25 -7.39 1.70
CA ALA A 195 -10.02 -6.16 1.73
C ALA A 195 -10.85 -5.99 0.45
N SER A 196 -12.07 -5.49 0.63
CA SER A 196 -12.94 -5.01 -0.43
C SER A 196 -13.11 -6.04 -1.57
N ALA A 197 -12.68 -5.77 -2.82
CA ALA A 197 -12.78 -6.73 -3.91
C ALA A 197 -12.16 -8.11 -3.59
N ALA A 198 -11.10 -8.18 -2.79
CA ALA A 198 -10.51 -9.44 -2.38
C ALA A 198 -11.45 -10.22 -1.44
N TYR A 199 -12.14 -9.53 -0.53
CA TYR A 199 -13.16 -10.13 0.32
C TYR A 199 -14.39 -10.58 -0.50
N TRP A 200 -14.77 -9.79 -1.51
CA TRP A 200 -15.83 -10.18 -2.46
C TRP A 200 -15.54 -11.55 -3.05
N LEU A 201 -14.33 -11.76 -3.59
CA LEU A 201 -13.91 -13.04 -4.17
C LEU A 201 -13.76 -14.14 -3.11
N ALA A 202 -13.07 -13.85 -2.01
CA ALA A 202 -12.79 -14.82 -0.94
C ALA A 202 -14.09 -15.36 -0.29
N SER A 203 -15.13 -14.53 -0.19
CA SER A 203 -16.43 -14.92 0.36
C SER A 203 -17.14 -16.02 -0.44
N GLN A 204 -16.71 -16.27 -1.67
CA GLN A 204 -17.30 -17.30 -2.55
C GLN A 204 -16.68 -18.68 -2.41
N ALA A 205 -15.60 -18.83 -1.63
CA ALA A 205 -15.02 -20.14 -1.35
C ALA A 205 -15.96 -21.02 -0.50
N ASP A 206 -15.67 -22.33 -0.43
CA ASP A 206 -16.38 -23.25 0.47
C ASP A 206 -16.10 -22.94 1.94
N GLU A 207 -14.86 -22.55 2.23
CA GLU A 207 -14.41 -22.11 3.54
C GLU A 207 -13.50 -20.88 3.39
N LEU A 208 -13.68 -19.90 4.26
CA LEU A 208 -12.83 -18.72 4.38
C LEU A 208 -12.09 -18.79 5.71
N VAL A 209 -10.78 -18.95 5.63
CA VAL A 209 -9.85 -19.04 6.76
C VAL A 209 -9.00 -17.78 6.78
N VAL A 210 -8.70 -17.26 7.98
CA VAL A 210 -7.81 -16.11 8.15
C VAL A 210 -6.72 -16.42 9.18
N THR A 211 -5.51 -15.92 8.97
CA THR A 211 -4.44 -16.03 9.98
C THR A 211 -4.79 -15.26 11.26
N PRO A 212 -4.21 -15.61 12.42
CA PRO A 212 -4.49 -14.91 13.68
C PRO A 212 -4.22 -13.39 13.64
N SER A 213 -3.23 -12.95 12.87
CA SER A 213 -2.89 -11.53 12.68
C SER A 213 -3.64 -10.87 11.51
N GLY A 214 -4.32 -11.65 10.69
CA GLY A 214 -4.96 -11.18 9.47
C GLY A 214 -6.21 -10.35 9.71
N GLN A 215 -6.63 -9.65 8.65
CA GLN A 215 -7.82 -8.83 8.63
C GLN A 215 -8.62 -9.02 7.35
N VAL A 216 -9.93 -8.90 7.47
CA VAL A 216 -10.87 -8.97 6.36
C VAL A 216 -11.86 -7.80 6.42
N GLY A 217 -12.57 -7.54 5.33
CA GLY A 217 -13.66 -6.55 5.33
C GLY A 217 -13.43 -5.46 4.30
N ALA A 218 -13.56 -4.20 4.70
CA ALA A 218 -13.62 -3.05 3.79
C ALA A 218 -14.70 -3.23 2.70
N ILE A 219 -15.87 -3.73 3.11
CA ILE A 219 -17.02 -3.94 2.23
C ILE A 219 -17.61 -2.57 1.88
N GLY A 220 -17.24 -2.06 0.72
CA GLY A 220 -17.60 -0.74 0.25
C GLY A 220 -17.07 -0.49 -1.16
N VAL A 221 -17.62 0.54 -1.80
CA VAL A 221 -17.20 1.03 -3.12
C VAL A 221 -17.06 2.53 -3.03
N LEU A 222 -16.06 3.08 -3.70
CA LEU A 222 -15.83 4.53 -3.78
C LEU A 222 -15.43 4.94 -5.19
N ALA A 223 -15.59 6.23 -5.50
CA ALA A 223 -15.10 6.84 -6.73
C ALA A 223 -14.51 8.21 -6.38
N ILE A 224 -13.51 8.66 -7.16
CA ILE A 224 -12.82 9.93 -6.90
C ILE A 224 -13.18 10.94 -7.99
N HIS A 225 -13.69 12.11 -7.60
CA HIS A 225 -13.81 13.24 -8.51
C HIS A 225 -12.85 14.35 -8.07
N GLU A 226 -12.04 14.84 -9.01
CA GLU A 226 -11.12 15.95 -8.79
C GLU A 226 -11.56 17.16 -9.61
N ASP A 227 -11.79 18.30 -8.95
CA ASP A 227 -12.12 19.57 -9.62
C ASP A 227 -10.83 20.41 -9.82
N LEU A 228 -10.42 20.50 -11.07
CA LEU A 228 -9.26 21.22 -11.57
C LEU A 228 -9.62 22.55 -12.25
N SER A 229 -10.89 22.99 -12.21
CA SER A 229 -11.36 24.21 -12.88
C SER A 229 -10.57 25.45 -12.45
N LYS A 230 -10.37 25.64 -11.14
CA LYS A 230 -9.57 26.75 -10.58
C LYS A 230 -8.08 26.66 -10.93
N MET A 231 -7.55 25.45 -11.10
CA MET A 231 -6.16 25.27 -11.51
C MET A 231 -5.98 25.69 -12.96
N ALA A 232 -6.90 25.27 -13.84
CA ALA A 232 -6.91 25.69 -15.25
C ALA A 232 -7.07 27.21 -15.39
N GLU A 233 -7.98 27.81 -14.62
CA GLU A 233 -8.18 29.27 -14.58
C GLU A 233 -6.89 30.01 -14.20
N LYS A 234 -6.20 29.57 -13.13
CA LYS A 234 -4.91 30.14 -12.73
C LYS A 234 -3.81 29.96 -13.78
N ALA A 235 -3.87 28.90 -14.57
CA ALA A 235 -2.97 28.65 -15.69
C ALA A 235 -3.34 29.44 -16.96
N GLY A 236 -4.39 30.27 -16.93
CA GLY A 236 -4.88 31.03 -18.09
C GLY A 236 -5.61 30.18 -19.12
N ALA A 237 -5.97 28.94 -18.77
CA ALA A 237 -6.67 28.01 -19.64
C ALA A 237 -8.17 28.00 -19.34
N LYS A 238 -9.01 28.15 -20.37
CA LYS A 238 -10.46 27.93 -20.27
C LYS A 238 -10.84 26.69 -21.08
N VAL A 239 -11.28 25.65 -20.38
CA VAL A 239 -11.75 24.41 -21.01
C VAL A 239 -13.24 24.50 -21.26
N THR A 240 -13.68 24.16 -22.48
CA THR A 240 -15.10 24.09 -22.86
C THR A 240 -15.35 22.74 -23.53
N TYR A 241 -16.31 21.98 -23.01
CA TYR A 241 -16.68 20.68 -23.58
C TYR A 241 -17.74 20.85 -24.67
N ILE A 242 -17.48 20.29 -25.84
CA ILE A 242 -18.44 20.18 -26.95
C ILE A 242 -18.86 18.72 -27.03
N SER A 243 -20.12 18.42 -26.72
CA SER A 243 -20.60 17.05 -26.57
C SER A 243 -21.98 16.84 -27.23
N ALA A 244 -22.26 15.59 -27.60
CA ALA A 244 -23.58 15.15 -28.04
C ALA A 244 -24.12 14.13 -27.03
N GLY A 245 -25.39 14.30 -26.65
CA GLY A 245 -26.04 13.58 -25.54
C GLY A 245 -26.02 14.39 -24.24
N ARG A 246 -27.19 14.53 -23.59
CA ARG A 246 -27.42 15.45 -22.46
C ARG A 246 -26.40 15.32 -21.32
N TYR A 247 -25.95 14.11 -21.04
CA TYR A 247 -25.09 13.78 -19.88
C TYR A 247 -23.64 13.44 -20.28
N LYS A 248 -23.27 13.61 -21.56
CA LYS A 248 -22.00 13.11 -22.11
C LYS A 248 -20.76 13.79 -21.51
N SER A 249 -20.91 15.01 -21.00
CA SER A 249 -19.85 15.83 -20.41
C SER A 249 -19.98 15.97 -18.89
N GLU A 250 -20.75 15.12 -18.22
CA GLU A 250 -20.78 15.08 -16.75
C GLU A 250 -19.46 14.55 -16.18
N GLY A 251 -19.13 14.95 -14.94
CA GLY A 251 -17.99 14.44 -14.19
C GLY A 251 -16.61 14.86 -14.72
N GLN A 252 -16.55 15.84 -15.61
CA GLN A 252 -15.30 16.30 -16.21
C GLN A 252 -14.47 17.14 -15.22
N ALA A 253 -13.17 16.82 -15.10
CA ALA A 253 -12.29 17.42 -14.09
C ALA A 253 -12.16 18.95 -14.18
N PHE A 254 -12.38 19.58 -15.34
CA PHE A 254 -12.23 21.03 -15.51
C PHE A 254 -13.53 21.83 -15.33
N VAL A 255 -14.61 21.17 -14.92
CA VAL A 255 -15.90 21.80 -14.62
C VAL A 255 -16.30 21.39 -13.21
N ALA A 256 -16.87 22.32 -12.44
CA ALA A 256 -17.37 22.00 -11.11
C ALA A 256 -18.45 20.91 -11.19
N LEU A 257 -18.35 19.92 -10.30
CA LEU A 257 -19.31 18.82 -10.25
C LEU A 257 -20.68 19.33 -9.78
N ASP A 258 -21.65 19.36 -10.69
CA ASP A 258 -23.04 19.70 -10.34
C ASP A 258 -23.76 18.53 -9.65
N GLU A 259 -24.89 18.84 -9.01
CA GLU A 259 -25.67 17.85 -8.24
C GLU A 259 -26.26 16.72 -9.09
N THR A 260 -26.55 16.97 -10.39
CA THR A 260 -27.07 15.93 -11.29
C THR A 260 -25.96 14.92 -11.59
N ALA A 261 -24.78 15.40 -11.96
CA ALA A 261 -23.60 14.59 -12.20
C ALA A 261 -23.17 13.84 -10.92
N ARG A 262 -23.17 14.52 -9.76
CA ARG A 262 -22.88 13.91 -8.46
C ARG A 262 -23.84 12.76 -8.15
N ALA A 263 -25.14 12.96 -8.34
CA ALA A 263 -26.15 11.92 -8.10
C ALA A 263 -25.98 10.73 -9.06
N ALA A 264 -25.66 10.97 -10.33
CA ALA A 264 -25.38 9.91 -11.29
C ALA A 264 -24.12 9.10 -10.94
N MET A 265 -23.06 9.76 -10.45
CA MET A 265 -21.87 9.09 -9.96
C MET A 265 -22.15 8.29 -8.68
N GLN A 266 -22.94 8.84 -7.76
CA GLN A 266 -23.35 8.15 -6.53
C GLN A 266 -24.18 6.90 -6.86
N GLN A 267 -25.16 7.00 -7.76
CA GLN A 267 -25.97 5.85 -8.18
C GLN A 267 -25.08 4.72 -8.72
N ARG A 268 -24.06 5.05 -9.52
CA ARG A 268 -23.11 4.06 -10.03
C ARG A 268 -22.35 3.36 -8.90
N VAL A 269 -21.89 4.11 -7.90
CA VAL A 269 -21.23 3.54 -6.70
C VAL A 269 -22.20 2.65 -5.93
N ASP A 270 -23.45 3.09 -5.76
CA ASP A 270 -24.50 2.35 -5.05
C ASP A 270 -24.87 1.04 -5.75
N ASP A 271 -24.91 1.03 -7.09
CA ASP A 271 -25.17 -0.18 -7.88
C ASP A 271 -24.10 -1.25 -7.64
N TYR A 272 -22.82 -0.86 -7.67
CA TYR A 272 -21.71 -1.77 -7.37
C TYR A 272 -21.70 -2.21 -5.90
N TYR A 273 -22.04 -1.31 -4.98
CA TYR A 273 -22.14 -1.65 -3.56
C TYR A 273 -23.28 -2.66 -3.32
N ALA A 274 -24.43 -2.49 -3.98
CA ALA A 274 -25.54 -3.44 -3.91
C ALA A 274 -25.13 -4.82 -4.45
N ALA A 275 -24.42 -4.88 -5.58
CA ALA A 275 -23.86 -6.13 -6.11
C ALA A 275 -22.87 -6.78 -5.14
N PHE A 276 -22.00 -5.99 -4.51
CA PHE A 276 -21.05 -6.47 -3.50
C PHE A 276 -21.77 -7.05 -2.28
N LEU A 277 -22.73 -6.33 -1.71
CA LEU A 277 -23.52 -6.82 -0.58
C LEU A 277 -24.25 -8.12 -0.92
N GLY A 278 -24.87 -8.20 -2.11
CA GLY A 278 -25.55 -9.41 -2.58
C GLY A 278 -24.60 -10.60 -2.72
N ALA A 279 -23.41 -10.38 -3.26
CA ALA A 279 -22.41 -11.41 -3.43
C ALA A 279 -21.85 -11.94 -2.11
N VAL A 280 -21.58 -11.07 -1.13
CA VAL A 280 -21.12 -11.47 0.21
C VAL A 280 -22.24 -12.20 0.96
N ALA A 281 -23.47 -11.68 0.90
CA ALA A 281 -24.63 -12.32 1.51
C ALA A 281 -24.81 -13.76 1.01
N ARG A 282 -24.72 -13.95 -0.31
CA ARG A 282 -24.74 -15.26 -0.96
C ARG A 282 -23.58 -16.16 -0.52
N GLY A 283 -22.35 -15.66 -0.55
CA GLY A 283 -21.15 -16.44 -0.23
C GLY A 283 -21.09 -16.91 1.22
N ARG A 284 -21.54 -16.05 2.15
CA ARG A 284 -21.54 -16.30 3.60
C ARG A 284 -22.84 -16.91 4.14
N GLY A 285 -23.88 -17.03 3.31
CA GLY A 285 -25.17 -17.61 3.72
C GLY A 285 -25.97 -16.75 4.70
N VAL A 286 -25.87 -15.43 4.58
CA VAL A 286 -26.55 -14.44 5.44
C VAL A 286 -27.43 -13.51 4.61
N THR A 287 -28.23 -12.65 5.24
CA THR A 287 -29.02 -11.66 4.48
C THR A 287 -28.17 -10.45 4.10
N VAL A 288 -28.59 -9.74 3.05
CA VAL A 288 -27.97 -8.44 2.66
C VAL A 288 -28.00 -7.44 3.82
N SER A 289 -29.05 -7.47 4.65
CA SER A 289 -29.16 -6.61 5.83
C SER A 289 -28.09 -6.94 6.88
N ASP A 290 -27.82 -8.22 7.10
CA ASP A 290 -26.78 -8.67 8.04
C ASP A 290 -25.40 -8.20 7.58
N VAL A 291 -25.11 -8.29 6.29
CA VAL A 291 -23.85 -7.75 5.74
C VAL A 291 -23.78 -6.24 5.93
N LYS A 292 -24.84 -5.52 5.53
CA LYS A 292 -24.86 -4.06 5.54
C LYS A 292 -24.64 -3.47 6.94
N GLY A 293 -25.25 -4.05 7.99
CA GLY A 293 -25.15 -3.53 9.35
C GLY A 293 -24.20 -4.30 10.28
N GLY A 294 -23.84 -5.54 9.94
CA GLY A 294 -23.10 -6.44 10.83
C GLY A 294 -21.64 -6.65 10.44
N PHE A 295 -21.25 -6.40 9.18
CA PHE A 295 -19.91 -6.73 8.66
C PHE A 295 -18.98 -5.52 8.59
N GLY A 296 -19.13 -4.59 9.57
CA GLY A 296 -18.17 -3.51 9.80
C GLY A 296 -18.39 -2.23 9.00
N GLU A 297 -19.42 -2.15 8.16
CA GLU A 297 -19.83 -0.90 7.47
C GLU A 297 -18.68 -0.20 6.72
N GLY A 298 -17.88 -0.98 5.98
CA GLY A 298 -16.73 -0.47 5.20
C GLY A 298 -15.39 -0.45 5.96
N ARG A 299 -15.34 -0.92 7.21
CA ARG A 299 -14.09 -1.02 7.99
C ARG A 299 -13.39 -2.37 7.78
N MET A 300 -12.09 -2.40 8.06
CA MET A 300 -11.36 -3.66 8.25
C MET A 300 -11.68 -4.23 9.63
N ILE A 301 -11.73 -5.56 9.70
CA ILE A 301 -12.12 -6.34 10.88
C ILE A 301 -11.04 -7.38 11.15
N SER A 302 -10.59 -7.48 12.40
CA SER A 302 -9.57 -8.44 12.83
C SER A 302 -10.08 -9.87 12.77
N ALA A 303 -9.18 -10.85 12.60
CA ALA A 303 -9.51 -12.27 12.53
C ALA A 303 -10.51 -12.75 13.61
N ALA A 304 -10.26 -12.43 14.88
CA ALA A 304 -11.13 -12.85 15.99
C ALA A 304 -12.54 -12.22 15.93
N ALA A 305 -12.62 -10.93 15.60
CA ALA A 305 -13.90 -10.24 15.45
C ALA A 305 -14.65 -10.74 14.21
N ALA A 306 -13.94 -10.95 13.10
CA ALA A 306 -14.50 -11.46 11.85
C ALA A 306 -15.09 -12.85 12.03
N GLN A 307 -14.44 -13.73 12.81
CA GLN A 307 -14.98 -15.06 13.13
C GLN A 307 -16.24 -14.95 13.97
N THR A 308 -16.25 -14.06 14.97
CA THR A 308 -17.42 -13.81 15.84
C THR A 308 -18.62 -13.29 15.04
N LEU A 309 -18.37 -12.46 14.02
CA LEU A 309 -19.38 -11.89 13.14
C LEU A 309 -19.82 -12.84 12.01
N GLY A 310 -19.18 -14.01 11.84
CA GLY A 310 -19.46 -14.94 10.74
C GLY A 310 -18.87 -14.53 9.38
N MET A 311 -18.02 -13.50 9.37
CA MET A 311 -17.32 -13.03 8.16
C MET A 311 -16.28 -14.04 7.65
N VAL A 312 -15.76 -14.89 8.54
CA VAL A 312 -14.83 -15.98 8.25
C VAL A 312 -15.25 -17.23 9.01
N ASP A 313 -14.88 -18.41 8.51
CA ASP A 313 -15.24 -19.69 9.11
C ASP A 313 -14.23 -20.11 10.20
N ARG A 314 -12.97 -19.74 10.02
CA ARG A 314 -11.87 -20.19 10.87
C ARG A 314 -10.74 -19.19 10.99
N VAL A 315 -10.13 -19.17 12.18
CA VAL A 315 -8.81 -18.55 12.39
C VAL A 315 -7.77 -19.67 12.48
N ALA A 316 -6.84 -19.74 11.53
CA ALA A 316 -5.77 -20.74 11.48
C ALA A 316 -4.59 -20.28 10.62
N THR A 317 -3.42 -20.90 10.76
CA THR A 317 -2.26 -20.63 9.87
C THR A 317 -2.41 -21.31 8.51
N PHE A 318 -1.61 -20.87 7.54
CA PHE A 318 -1.56 -21.45 6.20
C PHE A 318 -1.15 -22.93 6.25
N GLU A 319 -0.11 -23.25 7.02
CA GLU A 319 0.41 -24.61 7.20
C GLU A 319 -0.64 -25.53 7.81
N ALA A 320 -1.30 -25.08 8.89
CA ALA A 320 -2.35 -25.87 9.54
C ALA A 320 -3.54 -26.14 8.60
N THR A 321 -3.87 -25.17 7.75
CA THR A 321 -4.93 -25.29 6.73
C THR A 321 -4.54 -26.30 5.66
N LEU A 322 -3.32 -26.20 5.11
CA LEU A 322 -2.81 -27.15 4.12
C LEU A 322 -2.69 -28.57 4.66
N GLU A 323 -2.15 -28.73 5.86
CA GLU A 323 -2.07 -30.03 6.51
C GLU A 323 -3.45 -30.68 6.69
N ARG A 324 -4.45 -29.88 7.09
CA ARG A 324 -5.83 -30.36 7.23
C ARG A 324 -6.40 -30.82 5.88
N LEU A 325 -6.21 -30.04 4.82
CA LEU A 325 -6.67 -30.41 3.47
C LEU A 325 -5.96 -31.68 2.98
N ASN A 326 -4.65 -31.77 3.12
CA ASN A 326 -3.89 -32.96 2.73
C ASN A 326 -4.33 -34.21 3.50
N ARG A 327 -4.63 -34.10 4.80
CA ARG A 327 -5.22 -35.20 5.58
C ARG A 327 -6.59 -35.61 5.06
N GLN A 328 -7.45 -34.66 4.70
CA GLN A 328 -8.77 -34.96 4.12
C GLN A 328 -8.66 -35.65 2.75
N LEU A 329 -7.71 -35.24 1.92
CA LEU A 329 -7.46 -35.89 0.62
C LEU A 329 -6.91 -37.31 0.79
N ALA A 330 -6.05 -37.53 1.80
CA ALA A 330 -5.51 -38.86 2.11
C ALA A 330 -6.58 -39.84 2.63
N THR A 331 -7.59 -39.35 3.36
CA THR A 331 -8.68 -40.18 3.90
C THR A 331 -9.90 -40.27 2.98
N GLY A 332 -10.02 -39.38 1.98
CA GLY A 332 -11.16 -39.25 1.07
C GLY A 332 -11.16 -40.14 -0.16
N GLY A 333 -10.09 -40.89 -0.44
CA GLY A 333 -10.02 -41.89 -1.50
C GLY A 333 -9.79 -41.31 -2.91
N GLY A 334 -8.67 -41.70 -3.52
CA GLY A 334 -8.45 -41.58 -4.96
C GLY A 334 -9.50 -42.37 -5.77
N PRO A 335 -9.52 -42.20 -7.10
CA PRO A 335 -10.56 -42.77 -7.97
C PRO A 335 -10.72 -44.28 -7.75
N ARG A 336 -11.96 -44.70 -7.47
CA ARG A 336 -12.35 -46.11 -7.35
C ARG A 336 -12.18 -46.81 -8.70
N THR A 337 -11.04 -47.46 -8.92
CA THR A 337 -10.95 -48.58 -9.84
C THR A 337 -11.36 -49.85 -9.09
N GLU A 338 -12.57 -50.33 -9.37
CA GLU A 338 -13.03 -51.63 -8.90
C GLU A 338 -12.30 -52.80 -9.58
N ALA A 339 -12.12 -53.84 -8.77
CA ALA A 339 -12.04 -55.27 -9.08
C ALA A 339 -10.67 -55.90 -9.42
N GLY A 340 -10.19 -56.75 -8.48
CA GLY A 340 -9.51 -57.99 -8.88
C GLY A 340 -8.60 -58.71 -7.87
N ARG A 341 -9.19 -59.34 -6.84
CA ARG A 341 -8.82 -60.67 -6.27
C ARG A 341 -7.51 -60.88 -5.45
N THR A 342 -7.73 -60.99 -4.13
CA THR A 342 -7.34 -62.07 -3.18
C THR A 342 -5.92 -62.68 -3.18
N ALA A 343 -5.21 -62.54 -2.05
CA ALA A 343 -4.74 -63.67 -1.22
C ALA A 343 -4.26 -63.19 0.17
N MET A 344 -4.55 -63.98 1.20
CA MET A 344 -4.20 -63.83 2.63
C MET A 344 -2.86 -64.56 2.97
N PRO A 345 -2.34 -64.47 4.21
CA PRO A 345 -0.91 -64.44 4.53
C PRO A 345 -0.35 -65.71 5.17
N GLU A 346 0.98 -65.82 5.19
CA GLU A 346 1.81 -66.69 6.06
C GLU A 346 3.16 -65.98 6.25
N ASP A 347 4.03 -66.25 7.22
CA ASP A 347 4.01 -66.68 8.63
C ASP A 347 5.49 -66.51 9.06
N LYS A 348 5.78 -66.19 10.32
CA LYS A 348 7.18 -66.10 10.80
C LYS A 348 7.67 -67.48 11.21
N PRO A 349 9.00 -67.72 11.18
CA PRO A 349 9.62 -68.10 12.44
C PRO A 349 11.00 -67.49 12.69
N SER A 350 11.46 -67.76 13.91
CA SER A 350 12.51 -67.13 14.71
C SER A 350 13.86 -67.87 14.71
N THR A 351 14.83 -67.19 15.35
CA THR A 351 15.95 -67.69 16.20
C THR A 351 17.25 -68.26 15.58
N GLU A 352 18.32 -67.49 15.87
CA GLU A 352 19.58 -67.86 16.55
C GLU A 352 20.79 -68.51 15.84
N ASN A 353 21.93 -67.88 16.17
CA ASN A 353 23.30 -68.36 16.36
C ASN A 353 24.30 -68.37 15.19
N ALA A 354 25.35 -67.57 15.43
CA ALA A 354 26.58 -67.41 14.65
C ALA A 354 27.55 -68.60 14.83
N PRO A 355 28.57 -68.69 13.95
CA PRO A 355 29.92 -68.69 14.47
C PRO A 355 30.91 -67.77 13.71
N SER A 356 31.68 -67.03 14.52
CA SER A 356 33.12 -66.72 14.46
C SER A 356 33.82 -66.41 13.13
N ALA A 357 34.32 -65.18 13.02
CA ALA A 357 35.31 -64.74 12.04
C ALA A 357 36.77 -65.05 12.48
N PRO A 358 37.74 -65.19 11.56
CA PRO A 358 39.15 -65.07 11.88
C PRO A 358 39.60 -63.60 11.88
N GLN A 359 40.42 -63.25 12.88
CA GLN A 359 41.03 -61.95 13.08
C GLN A 359 42.17 -61.70 12.10
N VAL A 360 42.27 -60.46 11.60
CA VAL A 360 43.50 -59.89 11.04
C VAL A 360 43.87 -58.67 11.86
N SER A 361 45.06 -58.70 12.44
CA SER A 361 45.70 -57.62 13.19
C SER A 361 46.48 -56.69 12.25
N VAL A 362 46.37 -55.38 12.46
CA VAL A 362 47.26 -54.35 11.87
C VAL A 362 47.72 -53.41 13.00
N PRO A 363 48.98 -52.92 13.00
CA PRO A 363 49.62 -52.29 14.17
C PRO A 363 49.27 -50.81 14.38
N ASP A 364 49.56 -50.37 15.61
CA ASP A 364 49.32 -49.03 16.19
C ASP A 364 49.81 -47.85 15.34
N GLY A 365 48.98 -46.79 15.27
CA GLY A 365 49.44 -45.43 14.97
C GLY A 365 48.57 -44.57 14.04
N GLN A 366 47.44 -45.03 13.53
CA GLN A 366 46.54 -44.19 12.72
C GLN A 366 45.23 -43.89 13.47
N ILE A 367 44.92 -42.60 13.61
CA ILE A 367 43.58 -42.14 13.99
C ILE A 367 42.63 -42.55 12.87
N VAL A 368 41.88 -43.63 13.08
CA VAL A 368 40.80 -44.04 12.18
C VAL A 368 39.59 -43.18 12.53
N VAL A 369 39.47 -42.01 11.90
CA VAL A 369 38.20 -41.27 11.95
C VAL A 369 37.20 -42.07 11.14
N SER A 370 36.09 -42.48 11.76
CA SER A 370 35.09 -43.28 11.06
C SER A 370 34.48 -42.48 9.91
N MET A 371 34.15 -43.14 8.80
CA MET A 371 33.46 -42.49 7.67
C MET A 371 32.14 -41.82 8.08
N ALA A 372 31.53 -42.29 9.17
CA ALA A 372 30.33 -41.69 9.78
C ALA A 372 30.65 -40.35 10.46
N GLU A 373 31.74 -40.24 11.22
CA GLU A 373 32.16 -38.98 11.85
C GLU A 373 32.60 -37.94 10.82
N ILE A 374 33.27 -38.37 9.73
CA ILE A 374 33.62 -37.48 8.61
C ILE A 374 32.35 -36.97 7.91
N ALA A 375 31.35 -37.83 7.72
CA ALA A 375 30.07 -37.44 7.12
C ALA A 375 29.31 -36.45 8.02
N GLU A 376 29.29 -36.66 9.33
CA GLU A 376 28.64 -35.78 10.30
C GLU A 376 29.34 -34.41 10.39
N LEU A 377 30.68 -34.38 10.39
CA LEU A 377 31.45 -33.14 10.38
C LEU A 377 31.27 -32.37 9.07
N ARG A 378 31.19 -33.04 7.92
CA ARG A 378 30.85 -32.40 6.63
C ARG A 378 29.44 -31.84 6.62
N GLN A 379 28.47 -32.51 7.25
CA GLN A 379 27.11 -31.99 7.37
C GLN A 379 27.02 -30.77 8.30
N LYS A 380 27.80 -30.76 9.39
CA LYS A 380 27.92 -29.60 10.30
C LYS A 380 28.62 -28.43 9.64
N ALA A 381 29.70 -28.66 8.90
CA ALA A 381 30.39 -27.64 8.11
C ALA A 381 29.48 -27.06 7.00
N ALA A 382 28.76 -27.91 6.27
CA ALA A 382 27.82 -27.46 5.23
C ALA A 382 26.56 -26.75 5.77
N ARG A 383 26.26 -26.89 7.08
CA ARG A 383 25.25 -26.08 7.80
C ARG A 383 25.84 -24.75 8.26
N ALA A 384 27.08 -24.73 8.73
CA ALA A 384 27.77 -23.52 9.15
C ALA A 384 28.01 -22.55 7.97
N ASP A 385 28.47 -23.07 6.82
CA ASP A 385 28.66 -22.29 5.57
C ASP A 385 27.34 -21.67 5.04
N ARG A 386 26.19 -22.24 5.41
CA ARG A 386 24.86 -21.71 5.06
C ARG A 386 24.30 -20.72 6.10
N LEU A 387 24.82 -20.71 7.32
CA LEU A 387 24.35 -19.84 8.40
C LEU A 387 24.97 -18.44 8.34
N GLU A 388 26.22 -18.32 7.88
CA GLU A 388 26.91 -17.03 7.75
C GLU A 388 26.20 -16.04 6.80
N PRO A 389 25.78 -16.45 5.58
CA PRO A 389 25.02 -15.58 4.69
C PRO A 389 23.67 -15.19 5.28
N LEU A 390 22.97 -16.13 5.93
CA LEU A 390 21.67 -15.88 6.56
C LEU A 390 21.76 -14.92 7.76
N GLN A 391 22.87 -14.94 8.50
CA GLN A 391 23.11 -13.99 9.59
C GLN A 391 23.42 -12.59 9.06
N GLN A 392 24.15 -12.48 7.95
CA GLN A 392 24.39 -11.20 7.28
C GLN A 392 23.10 -10.64 6.68
N ASP A 393 22.27 -11.48 6.06
CA ASP A 393 20.96 -11.09 5.53
C ASP A 393 20.01 -10.65 6.65
N LEU A 394 20.02 -11.32 7.80
CA LEU A 394 19.24 -10.92 8.97
C LEU A 394 19.71 -9.56 9.52
N GLN A 395 21.03 -9.32 9.58
CA GLN A 395 21.55 -8.02 10.02
C GLN A 395 21.21 -6.89 9.06
N ARG A 396 21.25 -7.15 7.75
CA ARG A 396 20.81 -6.19 6.71
C ARG A 396 19.31 -5.90 6.84
N ALA A 397 18.48 -6.92 6.98
CA ALA A 397 17.05 -6.77 7.18
C ALA A 397 16.71 -6.01 8.47
N GLN A 398 17.50 -6.20 9.54
CA GLN A 398 17.35 -5.44 10.79
C GLN A 398 17.76 -3.97 10.63
N ALA A 399 18.82 -3.67 9.88
CA ALA A 399 19.24 -2.30 9.58
C ALA A 399 18.23 -1.58 8.69
N GLU A 400 17.74 -2.23 7.64
CA GLU A 400 16.70 -1.70 6.74
C GLU A 400 15.39 -1.43 7.49
N LYS A 401 14.99 -2.35 8.39
CA LYS A 401 13.85 -2.14 9.27
C LYS A 401 14.03 -0.93 10.21
N ALA A 402 15.25 -0.69 10.70
CA ALA A 402 15.55 0.46 11.55
C ALA A 402 15.47 1.78 10.76
N GLU A 403 15.98 1.79 9.52
CA GLU A 403 15.92 2.94 8.62
C GLU A 403 14.47 3.27 8.21
N LEU A 404 13.67 2.25 7.88
CA LEU A 404 12.24 2.41 7.59
C LEU A 404 11.46 2.90 8.81
N ALA A 405 11.80 2.44 10.01
CA ALA A 405 11.19 2.92 11.25
C ALA A 405 11.53 4.40 11.51
N GLU A 406 12.75 4.84 11.21
CA GLU A 406 13.17 6.23 11.31
C GLU A 406 12.46 7.11 10.26
N ALA A 407 12.33 6.63 9.02
CA ALA A 407 11.59 7.33 7.96
C ALA A 407 10.09 7.47 8.28
N ALA A 408 9.44 6.40 8.72
CA ALA A 408 8.05 6.43 9.17
C ALA A 408 7.84 7.37 10.37
N HIS A 409 8.84 7.45 11.26
CA HIS A 409 8.83 8.39 12.38
C HIS A 409 8.91 9.85 11.88
N GLN A 410 9.80 10.16 10.93
CA GLN A 410 9.92 11.50 10.32
C GLN A 410 8.64 11.92 9.57
N GLU A 411 7.97 10.98 8.92
CA GLU A 411 6.72 11.24 8.23
C GLU A 411 5.56 11.54 9.21
N ARG A 412 5.48 10.79 10.31
CA ARG A 412 4.51 11.03 11.39
C ARG A 412 4.70 12.39 12.04
N ILE A 413 5.95 12.85 12.20
CA ILE A 413 6.29 14.22 12.66
C ILE A 413 5.77 15.24 11.66
N SER A 414 6.06 15.05 10.39
CA SER A 414 5.65 15.96 9.32
C SER A 414 4.12 16.08 9.23
N TYR A 415 3.40 14.97 9.42
CA TYR A 415 1.94 14.96 9.49
C TYR A 415 1.41 15.76 10.69
N LYS A 416 1.96 15.57 11.90
CA LYS A 416 1.55 16.29 13.11
C LYS A 416 1.87 17.78 13.06
N LEU A 417 2.99 18.18 12.44
CA LEU A 417 3.29 19.60 12.21
C LEU A 417 2.29 20.25 11.24
N ARG A 418 1.79 19.49 10.25
CA ARG A 418 0.75 19.97 9.33
C ARG A 418 -0.59 20.19 10.02
N SER A 419 -0.91 19.46 11.09
CA SER A 419 -2.17 19.60 11.85
C SER A 419 -2.20 20.76 12.86
N LEU A 420 -1.11 21.52 13.01
CA LEU A 420 -1.11 22.78 13.76
C LEU A 420 -2.04 23.80 13.09
N LYS A 421 -3.00 24.31 13.86
CA LYS A 421 -3.99 25.29 13.40
C LYS A 421 -3.40 26.65 13.06
N ILE A 422 -2.25 26.99 13.66
CA ILE A 422 -1.50 28.20 13.37
C ILE A 422 -0.19 27.79 12.69
N PRO A 423 -0.08 27.93 11.36
CA PRO A 423 1.09 27.47 10.62
C PRO A 423 2.40 28.19 11.00
N ALA A 424 2.31 29.39 11.59
CA ALA A 424 3.46 30.17 12.05
C ALA A 424 4.25 29.48 13.18
N PHE A 425 3.62 28.57 13.93
CA PHE A 425 4.30 27.81 14.99
C PHE A 425 5.03 26.55 14.49
N ARG A 426 4.88 26.19 13.20
CA ARG A 426 5.52 24.98 12.63
C ARG A 426 7.05 24.97 12.76
N PRO A 427 7.78 26.08 12.52
CA PRO A 427 9.23 26.11 12.70
C PRO A 427 9.64 25.87 14.17
N PHE A 428 8.95 26.50 15.12
CA PHE A 428 9.20 26.35 16.55
C PHE A 428 8.90 24.92 17.05
N ALA A 429 7.75 24.37 16.65
CA ALA A 429 7.36 23.00 16.96
C ALA A 429 8.35 21.99 16.39
N ARG A 430 8.91 22.22 15.19
CA ARG A 430 9.93 21.37 14.57
C ARG A 430 11.24 21.37 15.37
N VAL A 431 11.70 22.54 15.81
CA VAL A 431 12.91 22.67 16.66
C VAL A 431 12.71 21.99 18.01
N PHE A 432 11.53 22.15 18.63
CA PHE A 432 11.21 21.50 19.89
C PHE A 432 11.17 19.97 19.76
N TYR A 433 10.61 19.46 18.65
CA TYR A 433 10.60 18.04 18.32
C TYR A 433 12.02 17.49 18.11
N GLN A 434 12.88 18.23 17.40
CA GLN A 434 14.28 17.85 17.17
C GLN A 434 15.10 17.84 18.46
N LEU A 435 14.89 18.81 19.36
CA LEU A 435 15.54 18.86 20.68
C LEU A 435 15.09 17.69 21.57
N ALA A 436 13.80 17.37 21.57
CA ALA A 436 13.25 16.23 22.32
C ALA A 436 13.80 14.88 21.82
N LEU A 437 14.12 14.76 20.53
CA LEU A 437 14.72 13.57 19.93
C LEU A 437 16.24 13.47 20.16
N SER A 438 16.95 14.60 20.19
CA SER A 438 18.41 14.62 20.43
C SER A 438 18.80 14.23 21.86
N ALA A 439 17.85 14.31 22.79
CA ALA A 439 18.01 13.91 24.17
C ALA A 439 17.68 12.42 24.34
N ASN A 440 18.63 11.56 23.98
CA ASN A 440 18.57 10.10 24.15
C ASN A 440 17.96 9.68 25.50
N GLY A 441 16.73 9.14 25.48
CA GLY A 441 16.14 8.37 26.59
C GLY A 441 15.72 9.14 27.85
N GLY A 442 15.65 10.47 27.83
CA GLY A 442 15.18 11.26 28.98
C GLY A 442 13.66 11.12 29.21
N THR A 443 13.25 10.86 30.46
CA THR A 443 11.86 11.00 30.90
C THR A 443 11.57 12.46 31.24
N TYR A 444 10.47 13.00 30.72
CA TYR A 444 10.08 14.41 30.91
C TYR A 444 8.87 14.50 31.84
N VAL A 445 8.89 15.51 32.71
CA VAL A 445 7.78 15.84 33.63
C VAL A 445 7.28 17.24 33.25
N LEU A 446 6.16 17.31 32.53
CA LEU A 446 5.59 18.60 32.13
C LEU A 446 4.66 19.20 33.22
N THR A 447 3.99 18.39 34.04
CA THR A 447 3.03 18.92 35.03
C THR A 447 2.79 18.07 36.29
N ASP A 448 3.18 16.79 36.34
CA ASP A 448 3.01 15.93 37.55
C ASP A 448 4.22 14.98 37.75
N PRO A 449 5.01 15.14 38.82
CA PRO A 449 6.21 14.33 39.08
C PRO A 449 5.93 12.84 39.37
N LYS A 450 4.66 12.42 39.48
CA LYS A 450 4.29 11.01 39.74
C LYS A 450 3.99 10.19 38.49
N ARG A 451 3.97 10.78 37.30
CA ARG A 451 3.69 10.07 36.03
C ARG A 451 4.66 10.51 34.93
N PRO A 452 5.81 9.84 34.77
CA PRO A 452 6.72 10.14 33.67
C PRO A 452 6.06 9.78 32.33
N ILE A 453 6.22 10.67 31.34
CA ILE A 453 5.78 10.47 29.96
C ILE A 453 6.98 10.46 29.03
N SER A 454 6.87 9.77 27.91
CA SER A 454 7.93 9.78 26.89
C SER A 454 8.05 11.17 26.25
N ALA A 455 9.20 11.46 25.65
CA ALA A 455 9.43 12.69 24.88
C ALA A 455 8.33 12.90 23.81
N GLU A 456 7.91 11.83 23.15
CA GLU A 456 6.84 11.87 22.14
C GLU A 456 5.48 12.24 22.75
N GLN A 457 5.15 11.67 23.91
CA GLN A 457 3.90 12.00 24.63
C GLN A 457 3.90 13.44 25.16
N ALA A 458 5.06 13.95 25.58
CA ALA A 458 5.23 15.33 26.01
C ALA A 458 4.97 16.31 24.86
N VAL A 459 5.50 16.00 23.67
CA VAL A 459 5.29 16.84 22.49
C VAL A 459 3.84 16.76 21.99
N ASP A 460 3.22 15.58 22.00
CA ASP A 460 1.80 15.43 21.62
C ASP A 460 0.86 16.20 22.57
N ALA A 461 1.13 16.17 23.88
CA ALA A 461 0.39 16.95 24.85
C ALA A 461 0.55 18.46 24.61
N TRP A 462 1.77 18.91 24.32
CA TRP A 462 2.06 20.31 24.01
C TRP A 462 1.39 20.78 22.72
N LEU A 463 1.44 20.00 21.64
CA LEU A 463 0.76 20.31 20.36
C LEU A 463 -0.76 20.39 20.53
N THR A 464 -1.32 19.49 21.33
CA THR A 464 -2.75 19.49 21.67
C THR A 464 -3.14 20.75 22.43
N GLU A 465 -2.33 21.12 23.43
CA GLU A 465 -2.54 22.33 24.23
C GLU A 465 -2.39 23.61 23.39
N MET A 466 -1.40 23.69 22.50
CA MET A 466 -1.24 24.82 21.57
C MET A 466 -2.45 24.96 20.64
N ASN A 467 -2.98 23.86 20.09
CA ASN A 467 -4.17 23.89 19.26
C ASN A 467 -5.43 24.31 20.05
N ARG A 468 -5.52 23.92 21.33
CA ARG A 468 -6.61 24.32 22.24
C ARG A 468 -6.51 25.80 22.62
N GLN A 469 -5.31 26.30 22.90
CA GLN A 469 -5.08 27.71 23.18
C GLN A 469 -5.29 28.58 21.95
N ALA A 470 -4.90 28.12 20.76
CA ALA A 470 -5.21 28.77 19.50
C ALA A 470 -6.73 28.93 19.33
N GLU A 471 -7.52 27.86 19.52
CA GLU A 471 -8.98 27.96 19.47
C GLU A 471 -9.56 28.91 20.53
N THR A 472 -8.98 28.93 21.73
CA THR A 472 -9.44 29.80 22.82
C THR A 472 -9.10 31.26 22.53
N LEU A 473 -7.90 31.54 22.01
CA LEU A 473 -7.47 32.86 21.54
C LEU A 473 -8.36 33.34 20.39
N PHE A 474 -8.61 32.50 19.39
CA PHE A 474 -9.49 32.84 18.27
C PHE A 474 -10.94 33.08 18.73
N LYS A 475 -11.48 32.28 19.66
CA LYS A 475 -12.85 32.49 20.19
C LYS A 475 -12.96 33.73 21.07
N THR A 476 -11.97 33.99 21.92
CA THR A 476 -12.00 35.12 22.86
C THR A 476 -11.75 36.45 22.15
N TYR A 477 -10.87 36.46 21.14
CA TYR A 477 -10.55 37.67 20.39
C TYR A 477 -11.44 37.96 19.17
N SER A 478 -12.18 36.97 18.64
CA SER A 478 -13.13 37.22 17.54
C SER A 478 -14.42 37.92 17.97
N ILE A 479 -14.69 38.07 19.28
CA ILE A 479 -16.00 38.52 19.77
C ILE A 479 -16.00 39.95 20.35
N GLN A 480 -14.87 40.57 20.75
CA GLN A 480 -14.98 41.79 21.58
C GLN A 480 -14.23 43.08 21.21
N GLN A 481 -13.32 43.15 20.23
CA GLN A 481 -12.72 44.47 19.93
C GLN A 481 -12.55 44.73 18.43
N LYS A 482 -13.28 45.74 17.95
CA LYS A 482 -12.92 46.48 16.73
C LYS A 482 -11.56 47.16 16.99
N PRO A 483 -10.54 46.97 16.15
CA PRO A 483 -9.23 47.59 16.33
C PRO A 483 -9.21 49.12 16.13
N ALA A 484 -10.35 49.74 15.76
CA ALA A 484 -10.42 51.16 15.44
C ALA A 484 -10.10 52.10 16.62
N ASP A 485 -10.28 51.64 17.86
CA ASP A 485 -10.21 52.50 19.06
C ASP A 485 -9.08 52.10 20.04
N ALA A 486 -8.27 51.08 19.73
CA ALA A 486 -7.20 50.59 20.60
C ALA A 486 -5.84 51.14 20.19
N GLN A 487 -5.03 51.57 21.17
CA GLN A 487 -3.67 52.08 20.97
C GLN A 487 -2.73 50.96 20.52
N GLU A 488 -1.90 51.24 19.51
CA GLU A 488 -0.96 50.28 18.95
C GLU A 488 0.08 49.83 20.01
N PRO A 489 0.27 48.53 20.23
CA PRO A 489 1.25 48.03 21.20
C PRO A 489 2.70 48.32 20.78
N ASP A 490 3.59 48.48 21.76
CA ASP A 490 5.02 48.71 21.49
C ASP A 490 5.82 47.42 21.24
N GLU A 491 5.36 46.28 21.78
CA GLU A 491 6.04 45.00 21.62
C GLU A 491 5.89 44.41 20.20
N PRO A 492 6.96 43.90 19.57
CA PRO A 492 6.94 43.48 18.16
C PRO A 492 5.84 42.47 17.81
N GLY A 493 5.66 41.43 18.63
CA GLY A 493 4.63 40.40 18.41
C GLY A 493 3.20 40.95 18.44
N PRO A 494 2.77 41.54 19.57
CA PRO A 494 1.46 42.19 19.67
C PRO A 494 1.22 43.30 18.64
N LYS A 495 2.27 44.05 18.25
CA LYS A 495 2.20 45.11 17.24
C LYS A 495 1.91 44.57 15.84
N VAL A 496 2.55 43.46 15.45
CA VAL A 496 2.25 42.76 14.19
C VAL A 496 0.81 42.24 14.19
N GLU A 497 0.38 41.56 15.25
CA GLU A 497 -0.99 41.05 15.39
C GLU A 497 -2.03 42.19 15.27
N TYR A 498 -1.78 43.33 15.92
CA TYR A 498 -2.63 44.51 15.84
C TYR A 498 -2.75 45.04 14.40
N ARG A 499 -1.62 45.21 13.69
CA ARG A 499 -1.60 45.71 12.31
C ARG A 499 -2.23 44.75 11.32
N VAL A 500 -2.04 43.43 11.49
CA VAL A 500 -2.68 42.40 10.65
C VAL A 500 -4.19 42.45 10.79
N ARG A 501 -4.71 42.59 12.01
CA ARG A 501 -6.15 42.70 12.24
C ARG A 501 -6.73 44.00 11.67
N LYS A 502 -6.01 45.11 11.82
CA LYS A 502 -6.40 46.39 11.21
C LYS A 502 -6.49 46.26 9.68
N TYR A 503 -5.46 45.66 9.06
CA TYR A 503 -5.43 45.40 7.62
C TYR A 503 -6.59 44.51 7.15
N LEU A 504 -6.82 43.39 7.83
CA LEU A 504 -7.92 42.46 7.51
C LEU A 504 -9.30 43.15 7.64
N ALA A 505 -9.49 43.96 8.69
CA ALA A 505 -10.73 44.70 8.91
C ALA A 505 -10.97 45.79 7.86
N GLU A 506 -9.95 46.58 7.51
CA GLU A 506 -10.03 47.63 6.48
C GLU A 506 -10.31 47.05 5.09
N LYS A 507 -9.71 45.91 4.77
CA LYS A 507 -9.87 45.23 3.48
C LYS A 507 -11.08 44.29 3.44
N LYS A 508 -11.81 44.12 4.55
CA LYS A 508 -12.94 43.19 4.71
C LYS A 508 -12.58 41.75 4.31
N LEU A 509 -11.38 41.32 4.68
CA LEU A 509 -10.83 40.00 4.39
C LEU A 509 -11.17 39.00 5.50
N ASP A 510 -11.17 37.70 5.17
CA ASP A 510 -11.48 36.63 6.10
C ASP A 510 -10.31 36.47 7.10
N PRO A 511 -10.54 36.62 8.42
CA PRO A 511 -9.45 36.62 9.40
C PRO A 511 -8.73 35.27 9.56
N ILE A 512 -9.29 34.19 9.02
CA ILE A 512 -8.70 32.84 9.07
C ILE A 512 -8.03 32.52 7.75
N LYS A 513 -8.70 32.78 6.62
CA LYS A 513 -8.18 32.43 5.28
C LYS A 513 -7.09 33.39 4.81
N ASP A 514 -7.22 34.67 5.12
CA ASP A 514 -6.36 35.73 4.56
C ASP A 514 -5.26 36.18 5.52
N TYR A 515 -5.21 35.61 6.73
CA TYR A 515 -4.29 36.00 7.79
C TYR A 515 -2.81 36.00 7.36
N GLN A 516 -2.38 34.94 6.68
CA GLN A 516 -0.98 34.81 6.26
C GLN A 516 -0.59 35.81 5.18
N ALA A 517 -1.52 36.12 4.27
CA ALA A 517 -1.31 37.12 3.24
C ALA A 517 -1.26 38.52 3.86
N ALA A 518 -2.18 38.83 4.78
CA ALA A 518 -2.20 40.08 5.52
C ALA A 518 -0.95 40.27 6.37
N MET A 519 -0.48 39.24 7.06
CA MET A 519 0.77 39.28 7.85
C MET A 519 1.99 39.53 6.97
N ARG A 520 2.04 38.93 5.78
CA ARG A 520 3.13 39.21 4.84
C ARG A 520 3.13 40.67 4.39
N VAL A 521 1.96 41.21 4.04
CA VAL A 521 1.83 42.62 3.64
C VAL A 521 2.27 43.54 4.78
N VAL A 522 1.79 43.31 6.01
CA VAL A 522 2.14 44.13 7.18
C VAL A 522 3.65 44.09 7.49
N LEU A 523 4.29 42.93 7.36
CA LEU A 523 5.72 42.79 7.61
C LEU A 523 6.57 43.34 6.46
N ASP A 524 6.09 43.29 5.23
CA ASP A 524 6.80 43.84 4.07
C ASP A 524 6.69 45.38 4.02
N GLU A 525 5.64 45.96 4.59
CA GLU A 525 5.45 47.42 4.73
C GLU A 525 6.34 48.05 5.83
N ASP A 526 6.81 47.26 6.81
CA ASP A 526 7.67 47.73 7.91
C ASP A 526 8.83 46.75 8.17
N PRO A 527 9.96 46.91 7.44
CA PRO A 527 11.12 46.03 7.54
C PRO A 527 11.77 46.00 8.94
N GLU A 528 11.72 47.11 9.69
CA GLU A 528 12.25 47.18 11.05
C GLU A 528 11.39 46.37 12.02
N LEU A 529 10.06 46.49 11.91
CA LEU A 529 9.13 45.64 12.65
C LEU A 529 9.28 44.18 12.29
N LYS A 530 9.52 43.85 11.01
CA LYS A 530 9.79 42.48 10.56
C LYS A 530 11.06 41.92 11.17
N GLU A 531 12.13 42.69 11.21
CA GLU A 531 13.36 42.25 11.86
C GLU A 531 13.17 42.09 13.38
N ALA A 532 12.49 43.03 14.03
CA ALA A 532 12.20 42.97 15.46
C ALA A 532 11.29 41.79 15.82
N TYR A 533 10.29 41.49 14.99
CA TYR A 533 9.37 40.36 15.15
C TYR A 533 10.02 39.00 14.90
N VAL A 534 10.96 38.91 13.95
CA VAL A 534 11.73 37.69 13.70
C VAL A 534 12.73 37.44 14.83
N ARG A 535 13.24 38.52 15.45
CA ARG A 535 14.19 38.45 16.57
C ARG A 535 13.52 38.11 17.90
N SER A 536 12.28 38.56 18.12
CA SER A 536 11.45 38.22 19.30
C SER A 536 10.87 36.82 19.19
#